data_AF-A0AAE9SR20-F1
#
_entry.id   AF-A0AAE9SR20-F1
#
_cell.length_a   1.000
_cell.length_b   1.000
_cell.length_c   1.000
_cell.angle_alpha   90.00
_cell.angle_beta   90.00
_cell.angle_gamma   90.00
#
_symmetry.space_group_name_H-M   'P 1'
#
loop_
_entity.id
_entity.type
_entity.pdbx_description
1 polymer ?
#
loop_
_entity_poly.entity_id
_entity_poly.type
_entity_poly.pdbx_seq_one_letter_code
_entity_poly.pdbx_strand_id
1 'polypeptide(L)' 'MARKVLLATIALAALNLSDGPAFAQGHMGTPQEQKACSRDASRFCRKDLGNDMAVQGCLQANRAKLSKSCSKVFQSHGM' A
#
# COMPACT_ATOMS: atom_id res chain seq x y z
N MET A 1 28.81 -40.83 22.68
CA MET A 1 29.14 -42.11 21.99
C MET A 1 28.79 -41.92 20.53
N ALA A 2 29.78 -41.86 19.64
CA ALA A 2 30.06 -42.91 18.64
C ALA A 2 28.83 -43.30 17.81
N ARG A 3 28.82 -43.36 16.49
CA ARG A 3 29.77 -43.07 15.40
C ARG A 3 28.99 -43.54 14.15
N LYS A 4 29.27 -42.94 12.99
CA LYS A 4 28.94 -43.45 11.64
C LYS A 4 27.46 -43.42 11.24
N VAL A 5 27.15 -42.48 10.34
CA VAL A 5 26.27 -42.79 9.22
C VAL A 5 27.01 -42.36 7.96
N LEU A 6 27.47 -43.36 7.21
CA LEU A 6 28.04 -43.20 5.88
C LEU A 6 26.93 -42.76 4.91
N LEU A 7 27.25 -41.74 4.12
CA LEU A 7 26.91 -41.50 2.71
C LEU A 7 25.64 -42.18 2.15
N ALA A 8 24.61 -41.38 1.84
CA ALA A 8 23.64 -41.68 0.81
C ALA A 8 23.20 -40.39 0.10
N THR A 9 23.31 -40.42 -1.23
CA THR A 9 23.16 -39.37 -2.22
C THR A 9 21.70 -39.01 -2.52
N ILE A 10 21.47 -37.77 -2.99
CA ILE A 10 20.62 -37.31 -4.11
C ILE A 10 19.94 -35.97 -3.78
N ALA A 11 20.07 -35.04 -4.71
CA ALA A 11 19.87 -33.60 -4.58
C ALA A 11 18.46 -33.16 -4.14
N LEU A 12 18.41 -32.34 -3.09
CA LEU A 12 17.29 -31.42 -2.85
C LEU A 12 17.65 -30.06 -3.48
N ALA A 13 17.29 -29.88 -4.75
CA ALA A 13 17.17 -28.55 -5.34
C ALA A 13 15.69 -28.24 -5.57
N ALA A 14 14.94 -28.09 -4.47
CA ALA A 14 13.70 -27.33 -4.52
C ALA A 14 14.10 -25.85 -4.64
N LEU A 15 14.29 -25.38 -5.87
CA LEU A 15 14.32 -23.95 -6.17
C LEU A 15 12.93 -23.41 -5.84
N ASN A 16 12.73 -23.07 -4.57
CA ASN A 16 11.65 -22.22 -4.14
C ASN A 16 11.96 -20.84 -4.72
N LEU A 17 11.48 -20.58 -5.94
CA LEU A 17 11.35 -19.24 -6.45
C LEU A 17 10.44 -18.51 -5.45
N SER A 18 11.08 -17.79 -4.54
CA SER A 18 10.40 -16.92 -3.61
C SER A 18 9.87 -15.78 -4.45
N ASP A 19 8.66 -15.94 -4.98
CA ASP A 19 7.82 -14.87 -5.50
C ASP A 19 7.47 -14.00 -4.28
N GLY A 20 8.44 -13.21 -3.84
CA GLY A 20 8.20 -12.19 -2.83
C GLY A 20 7.21 -11.20 -3.43
N PRO A 21 6.14 -10.81 -2.71
CA PRO A 21 5.25 -9.80 -3.22
C PRO A 21 6.08 -8.54 -3.45
N ALA A 22 6.28 -8.20 -4.72
CA ALA A 22 6.77 -6.89 -5.08
C ALA A 22 5.68 -5.91 -4.63
N PHE A 23 5.83 -5.39 -3.41
CA PHE A 23 5.07 -4.22 -2.98
C PHE A 23 5.49 -3.09 -3.89
N ALA A 24 4.80 -2.96 -5.02
CA ALA A 24 4.88 -1.79 -5.85
C ALA A 24 4.60 -0.61 -4.90
N GLN A 25 5.58 0.27 -4.75
CA GLN A 25 5.43 1.55 -4.09
C GLN A 25 4.55 2.44 -4.99
N GLY A 26 3.34 1.98 -5.29
CA GLY A 26 2.34 2.73 -6.01
C GLY A 26 1.83 3.81 -5.09
N HIS A 27 1.76 5.04 -5.60
CA HIS A 27 1.06 6.13 -4.92
C HIS A 27 -0.26 5.62 -4.32
N MET A 28 -0.55 6.08 -3.11
CA MET A 28 -1.79 5.69 -2.42
C MET A 28 -3.00 6.17 -3.23
N GLY A 29 -3.90 5.22 -3.56
CA GLY A 29 -5.09 5.46 -4.39
C GLY A 29 -4.82 5.56 -5.88
N THR A 30 -5.84 5.30 -6.70
CA THR A 30 -5.75 5.42 -8.17
C THR A 30 -5.59 6.89 -8.60
N PRO A 31 -5.01 7.18 -9.77
CA PRO A 31 -4.94 8.55 -10.29
C PRO A 31 -6.30 9.26 -10.35
N GLN A 32 -7.37 8.50 -10.61
CA GLN A 32 -8.75 8.97 -10.61
C GLN A 32 -9.19 9.41 -9.21
N GLU A 33 -8.82 8.66 -8.18
CA GLU A 33 -9.14 8.97 -6.78
C GLU A 33 -8.37 10.18 -6.29
N GLN A 34 -7.07 10.24 -6.57
CA GLN A 34 -6.23 11.40 -6.26
C GLN A 34 -6.79 12.65 -6.92
N LYS A 35 -7.22 12.57 -8.19
CA LYS A 35 -7.87 13.68 -8.89
C LYS A 35 -9.19 14.07 -8.23
N ALA A 36 -10.03 13.11 -7.82
CA ALA A 36 -11.29 13.38 -7.12
C ALA A 36 -11.09 14.10 -5.77
N CYS A 37 -9.96 13.84 -5.11
CA CYS A 37 -9.58 14.42 -3.82
C CYS A 37 -8.63 15.63 -3.91
N SER A 38 -8.07 15.94 -5.09
CA SER A 38 -7.05 16.98 -5.28
C SER A 38 -7.46 18.36 -4.76
N ARG A 39 -8.72 18.75 -4.96
CA ARG A 39 -9.27 20.02 -4.46
C ARG A 39 -9.32 20.05 -2.94
N ASP A 40 -9.73 18.94 -2.31
CA ASP A 40 -9.84 18.84 -0.86
C ASP A 40 -8.45 18.75 -0.22
N ALA A 41 -7.52 18.00 -0.83
CA ALA A 41 -6.13 17.95 -0.41
C ALA A 41 -5.48 19.34 -0.45
N SER A 42 -5.73 20.09 -1.53
CA SER A 42 -5.24 21.47 -1.66
C SER A 42 -5.90 22.47 -0.70
N ARG A 43 -7.05 22.14 -0.10
CA ARG A 43 -7.75 23.02 0.85
C ARG A 43 -7.43 22.68 2.29
N PHE A 44 -7.45 21.40 2.64
CA PHE A 44 -7.32 20.92 4.02
C PHE A 44 -5.92 20.39 4.34
N CYS A 45 -5.19 19.89 3.34
CA CYS A 45 -3.95 19.11 3.51
C CYS A 45 -2.75 19.76 2.83
N ARG A 46 -2.74 21.10 2.68
CA ARG A 46 -1.66 21.83 1.96
C ARG A 46 -0.26 21.50 2.44
N LYS A 47 -0.10 21.31 3.75
CA LYS A 47 1.17 20.99 4.41
C LYS A 47 1.67 19.56 4.11
N ASP A 48 0.76 18.68 3.70
CA ASP A 48 1.01 17.27 3.48
C ASP A 48 1.17 16.95 1.98
N LEU A 49 0.87 17.91 1.09
CA LEU A 49 1.02 17.76 -0.36
C LEU A 49 2.44 17.35 -0.75
N GLY A 50 2.56 16.33 -1.60
CA GLY A 50 3.84 15.74 -2.00
C GLY A 50 4.22 14.48 -1.21
N ASN A 51 3.46 14.14 -0.16
CA ASN A 51 3.55 12.86 0.52
C ASN A 51 2.16 12.21 0.54
N ASP A 52 1.94 11.21 -0.33
CA ASP A 52 0.62 10.59 -0.47
C ASP A 52 0.11 9.95 0.82
N MET A 53 1.01 9.39 1.64
CA MET A 53 0.65 8.81 2.93
C MET A 53 0.10 9.89 3.88
N ALA A 54 0.78 11.04 3.93
CA ALA A 54 0.37 12.17 4.75
C ALA A 54 -0.93 12.80 4.24
N VAL A 55 -1.08 12.94 2.91
CA VAL A 55 -2.31 13.42 2.28
C VAL A 55 -3.47 12.48 2.59
N GLN A 56 -3.30 11.16 2.45
CA GLN A 56 -4.35 10.20 2.75
C GLN A 56 -4.77 10.29 4.22
N GLY A 57 -3.81 10.32 5.15
CA GLY A 57 -4.11 10.48 6.58
C GLY A 57 -4.85 11.79 6.89
N CYS A 58 -4.43 12.90 6.27
CA CYS A 58 -5.11 14.18 6.42
C CYS A 58 -6.52 14.18 5.84
N LEU A 59 -6.74 13.61 4.65
CA LEU A 59 -8.06 13.48 4.03
C LEU A 59 -8.97 12.59 4.89
N GLN A 60 -8.46 11.48 5.40
CA GLN A 60 -9.18 10.59 6.31
C GLN A 60 -9.58 11.30 7.61
N ALA A 61 -8.70 12.11 8.20
CA ALA A 61 -9.04 12.93 9.37
C ALA A 61 -10.11 14.01 9.06
N ASN A 62 -10.23 14.43 7.81
CA ASN A 62 -11.18 15.47 7.37
C ASN A 62 -12.41 14.93 6.64
N ARG A 63 -12.72 13.63 6.70
CA ARG A 63 -13.82 13.01 5.93
C ARG A 63 -15.15 13.75 5.98
N ALA A 64 -15.56 14.22 7.14
CA ALA A 64 -16.81 14.94 7.32
C ALA A 64 -16.87 16.28 6.54
N LYS A 65 -15.72 16.81 6.13
CA LYS A 65 -15.55 18.09 5.42
C LYS A 65 -15.17 17.92 3.95
N LEU A 66 -14.93 16.68 3.50
CA LEU A 66 -14.56 16.41 2.12
C LEU A 66 -15.73 16.67 1.18
N SER A 67 -15.40 16.98 -0.08
CA SER A 67 -16.39 17.04 -1.15
C SER A 67 -17.07 15.68 -1.36
N LYS A 68 -18.23 15.68 -2.02
CA LYS A 68 -18.95 14.44 -2.37
C LYS A 68 -18.09 13.50 -3.22
N SER A 69 -17.27 14.04 -4.13
CA SER A 69 -16.41 13.22 -5.00
C SER A 69 -15.34 12.49 -4.20
N CYS A 70 -14.64 13.19 -3.29
CA CYS A 70 -13.61 12.58 -2.47
C CYS A 70 -14.21 11.66 -1.40
N SER A 71 -15.35 12.03 -0.81
CA SER A 71 -16.06 11.15 0.14
C SER A 71 -16.48 9.82 -0.50
N LYS A 72 -16.89 9.84 -1.77
CA LYS A 72 -17.25 8.62 -2.51
C LYS A 72 -16.06 7.67 -2.68
N VAL A 73 -14.85 8.20 -2.88
CA VAL A 73 -13.62 7.40 -2.92
C VAL A 73 -13.44 6.63 -1.62
N PHE A 74 -13.55 7.31 -0.48
CA PHE A 74 -13.41 6.64 0.80
C PHE A 74 -14.51 5.61 1.06
N GLN A 75 -15.75 5.92 0.67
CA GLN A 75 -16.87 4.99 0.76
C GLN A 75 -16.68 3.74 -0.12
N SER A 76 -16.15 3.89 -1.34
CA SER A 76 -15.94 2.75 -2.26
C SER A 76 -14.87 1.78 -1.77
N HIS A 77 -13.92 2.26 -0.97
CA HIS A 77 -12.85 1.46 -0.37
C HIS A 77 -13.19 0.94 1.03
N GLY A 78 -14.40 1.20 1.54
CA GLY A 78 -14.81 0.82 2.90
C GLY A 78 -13.98 1.52 3.98
N MET A 79 -13.33 2.63 3.64
CA MET A 79 -12.47 3.38 4.55
C MET A 79 -13.28 4.43 5.28
#